data_AF-A0A7C5MSN9-F1
#
_entry.id   AF-A0A7C5MSN9-F1
#
_cell.length_a   1.000
_cell.length_b   1.000
_cell.length_c   1.000
_cell.angle_alpha   90.00
_cell.angle_beta   90.00
_cell.angle_gamma   90.00
#
_symmetry.space_group_name_H-M   'P 1'
#
loop_
_entity.id
_entity.type
_entity.pdbx_description
1 polymer ?
#
loop_
_entity_poly.entity_id
_entity_poly.type
_entity_poly.pdbx_seq_one_letter_code
_entity_poly.pdbx_strand_id
1 'polypeptide(L)'
;MDRSRAEAPAIRITHVMDCLADPSKIRVVAALPANMHEVLPYLASLLPTAGYSHAAGILTLVRQGRLITVYPETVTLAKALDEVDAQAVLDWLWERISEACARREELVPCFERRRVPRFLDVYRLLPGGNCGRCGEASCQALAIRLAFGEADISQCPRLLEAEFARNRSLLSEWLGGAG
;
A
#
# COMPACT_ATOMS: atom_id res chain seq x y z
N MET A 1 24.88 37.44 0.06
CA MET A 1 23.48 37.20 -0.34
C MET A 1 23.26 35.70 -0.32
N ASP A 2 23.00 35.18 0.88
CA ASP A 2 22.77 33.76 1.11
C ASP A 2 21.29 33.48 0.86
N ARG A 3 20.98 33.01 -0.35
CA ARG A 3 19.68 32.41 -0.63
C ARG A 3 19.72 30.99 -0.07
N SER A 4 19.36 30.88 1.21
CA SER A 4 18.86 29.65 1.81
C SER A 4 17.95 28.97 0.79
N ARG A 5 18.44 27.88 0.17
CA ARG A 5 17.62 26.94 -0.60
C ARG A 5 16.70 26.32 0.43
N ALA A 6 15.49 26.86 0.57
CA ALA A 6 14.42 26.17 1.26
C ALA A 6 14.22 24.84 0.52
N GLU A 7 14.65 23.76 1.17
CA GLU A 7 14.45 22.40 0.69
C GLU A 7 12.94 22.18 0.51
N ALA A 8 12.54 21.60 -0.62
CA ALA A 8 11.12 21.37 -0.88
C ALA A 8 10.51 20.53 0.25
N PRO A 9 9.29 20.84 0.71
CA PRO A 9 8.66 20.05 1.76
C PRO A 9 8.57 18.59 1.32
N ALA A 10 9.05 17.68 2.16
CA ALA A 10 9.11 16.24 1.89
C ALA A 10 8.96 15.46 3.19
N ILE A 11 8.65 14.17 3.06
CA ILE A 11 8.54 13.24 4.19
C ILE A 11 9.95 12.90 4.68
N ARG A 12 10.19 12.99 5.99
CA ARG A 12 11.52 12.76 6.58
C ARG A 12 11.49 11.60 7.57
N ILE A 13 12.37 10.62 7.38
CA ILE A 13 12.56 9.53 8.35
C ILE A 13 13.07 10.14 9.66
N THR A 14 12.43 9.78 10.77
CA THR A 14 12.77 10.23 12.13
C THR A 14 13.29 9.10 13.00
N HIS A 15 12.82 7.88 12.76
CA HIS A 15 13.22 6.70 13.51
C HIS A 15 13.30 5.50 12.58
N VAL A 16 14.33 4.68 12.80
CA VAL A 16 14.53 3.37 12.17
C VAL A 16 14.64 2.34 13.28
N MET A 17 13.94 1.22 13.12
CA MET A 17 13.88 0.15 14.11
C MET A 17 13.78 -1.20 13.39
N ASP A 18 14.10 -2.28 14.10
CA ASP A 18 13.90 -3.63 13.58
C ASP A 18 12.42 -3.92 13.32
N CYS A 19 12.13 -4.67 12.24
CA CYS A 19 10.79 -5.13 11.97
C CYS A 19 10.42 -6.28 12.92
N LEU A 20 9.27 -6.15 13.59
CA LEU A 20 8.79 -7.17 14.53
C LEU A 20 8.36 -8.48 13.84
N ALA A 21 7.99 -8.42 12.57
CA ALA A 21 7.44 -9.57 11.83
C ALA A 21 8.50 -10.29 10.97
N ASP A 22 9.62 -9.63 10.67
CA ASP A 22 10.67 -10.16 9.80
C ASP A 22 12.02 -9.59 10.25
N PRO A 23 12.90 -10.39 10.88
CA PRO A 23 14.16 -9.89 11.44
C PRO A 23 15.17 -9.43 10.37
N SER A 24 14.92 -9.71 9.08
CA SER A 24 15.75 -9.23 7.97
C SER A 24 15.37 -7.84 7.46
N LYS A 25 14.32 -7.24 8.03
CA LYS A 25 13.71 -6.00 7.55
C LYS A 25 13.62 -4.96 8.65
N ILE A 26 13.38 -3.72 8.26
CA ILE A 26 13.20 -2.60 9.17
C ILE A 26 11.74 -2.10 9.19
N ARG A 27 11.43 -1.33 10.22
CA ARG A 27 10.30 -0.41 10.25
C ARG A 27 10.82 1.00 10.47
N VAL A 28 10.16 1.97 9.87
CA VAL A 28 10.49 3.39 10.01
C VAL A 28 9.28 4.19 10.46
N VAL A 29 9.56 5.27 11.18
CA VAL A 29 8.60 6.35 11.45
C VAL A 29 9.13 7.59 10.77
N ALA A 30 8.29 8.23 9.98
CA ALA A 30 8.64 9.44 9.25
C ALA A 30 7.66 10.58 9.58
N ALA A 31 8.16 11.80 9.62
CA ALA A 31 7.36 13.00 9.83
C ALA A 31 6.88 13.57 8.49
N LEU A 32 5.61 13.96 8.44
CA LEU A 32 5.04 14.73 7.34
C LEU A 32 5.42 16.21 7.51
N PRO A 33 5.58 16.97 6.41
CA PRO A 33 5.98 18.37 6.48
C PRO A 33 4.87 19.29 7.02
N ALA A 34 3.62 18.82 7.05
CA ALA A 34 2.48 19.49 7.66
C ALA A 34 1.41 18.45 8.04
N ASN A 35 0.35 18.88 8.73
CA ASN A 35 -0.78 18.03 9.06
C ASN A 35 -1.60 17.71 7.80
N MET A 36 -1.78 16.43 7.50
CA MET A 36 -2.43 15.93 6.29
C MET A 36 -3.88 15.48 6.51
N HIS A 37 -4.49 15.70 7.69
CA HIS A 37 -5.82 15.16 8.02
C HIS A 37 -6.87 15.48 6.95
N GLU A 38 -6.92 16.72 6.48
CA GLU A 38 -7.86 17.16 5.44
C GLU A 38 -7.53 16.62 4.04
N VAL A 39 -6.28 16.21 3.79
CA VAL A 39 -5.84 15.64 2.51
C VAL A 39 -6.19 14.15 2.44
N LEU A 40 -6.25 13.45 3.58
CA LEU A 40 -6.48 12.02 3.61
C LEU A 40 -7.72 11.53 2.85
N PRO A 41 -8.90 12.19 2.88
CA PRO A 41 -10.06 11.76 2.09
C PRO A 41 -9.79 11.76 0.58
N TYR A 42 -9.01 12.71 0.09
CA TYR A 42 -8.67 12.85 -1.33
C TYR A 42 -7.58 11.86 -1.74
N LEU A 43 -6.57 11.67 -0.86
CA LEU A 43 -5.57 10.63 -1.04
C LEU A 43 -6.23 9.24 -1.10
N ALA A 44 -7.24 9.01 -0.25
CA ALA A 44 -8.00 7.77 -0.26
C ALA A 44 -8.74 7.57 -1.60
N SER A 45 -9.20 8.63 -2.26
CA SER A 45 -9.82 8.54 -3.59
C SER A 45 -8.81 8.19 -4.69
N LEU A 46 -7.57 8.70 -4.60
CA LEU A 46 -6.49 8.32 -5.52
C LEU A 46 -5.99 6.89 -5.30
N LEU A 47 -6.13 6.37 -4.08
CA LEU A 47 -5.68 5.04 -3.68
C LEU A 47 -6.90 4.16 -3.32
N PRO A 48 -7.66 3.66 -4.32
CA PRO A 48 -8.91 2.93 -4.09
C PRO A 48 -8.72 1.64 -3.26
N THR A 49 -7.52 1.08 -3.29
CA THR A 49 -7.16 -0.17 -2.59
C THR A 49 -6.66 0.04 -1.16
N ALA A 50 -6.46 1.30 -0.75
CA ALA A 50 -6.10 1.62 0.62
C ALA A 50 -7.29 1.41 1.55
N GLY A 51 -7.02 0.85 2.74
CA GLY A 51 -7.91 0.99 3.87
C GLY A 51 -7.93 2.44 4.34
N TYR A 52 -9.12 2.95 4.67
CA TYR A 52 -9.27 4.32 5.12
C TYR A 52 -10.33 4.42 6.22
N SER A 53 -10.06 5.24 7.23
CA SER A 53 -10.99 5.57 8.30
C SER A 53 -10.91 7.05 8.60
N HIS A 54 -11.86 7.82 8.07
CA HIS A 54 -11.91 9.28 8.27
C HIS A 54 -11.95 9.66 9.75
N ALA A 55 -12.84 9.02 10.52
CA ALA A 55 -12.99 9.26 11.96
C ALA A 55 -11.71 8.97 12.77
N ALA A 56 -10.86 8.06 12.29
CA ALA A 56 -9.58 7.76 12.94
C ALA A 56 -8.43 8.63 12.39
N GLY A 57 -8.62 9.30 11.25
CA GLY A 57 -7.55 10.00 10.54
C GLY A 57 -6.45 9.08 10.03
N ILE A 58 -6.78 7.84 9.62
CA ILE A 58 -5.80 6.82 9.24
C ILE A 58 -6.08 6.30 7.83
N LEU A 59 -5.04 6.24 7.01
CA LEU A 59 -5.00 5.53 5.74
C LEU A 59 -3.91 4.45 5.78
N THR A 60 -4.24 3.21 5.40
CA THR A 60 -3.30 2.08 5.38
C THR A 60 -3.32 1.43 4.02
N LEU A 61 -2.14 1.13 3.48
CA LEU A 61 -2.01 0.37 2.25
C LEU A 61 -0.82 -0.59 2.31
N VAL A 62 -0.84 -1.57 1.41
CA VAL A 62 0.30 -2.45 1.15
C VAL A 62 0.79 -2.17 -0.25
N ARG A 63 2.09 -1.94 -0.41
CA ARG A 63 2.72 -1.70 -1.71
C ARG A 63 4.01 -2.49 -1.81
N GLN A 64 4.10 -3.40 -2.78
CA GLN A 64 5.32 -4.21 -3.02
C GLN A 64 5.88 -4.86 -1.75
N GLY A 65 5.05 -5.43 -0.87
CA GLY A 65 5.51 -6.05 0.38
C GLY A 65 5.60 -5.11 1.58
N ARG A 66 5.51 -3.79 1.37
CA ARG A 66 5.68 -2.76 2.41
C ARG A 66 4.32 -2.33 2.94
N LEU A 67 4.18 -2.38 4.27
CA LEU A 67 2.98 -1.92 4.95
C LEU A 67 3.14 -0.45 5.32
N ILE A 68 2.33 0.42 4.72
CA ILE A 68 2.38 1.87 4.90
C ILE A 68 1.12 2.27 5.66
N THR A 69 1.28 3.05 6.73
CA THR A 69 0.15 3.70 7.42
C THR A 69 0.44 5.18 7.58
N VAL A 70 -0.49 5.99 7.08
CA VAL A 70 -0.45 7.46 7.12
C VAL A 70 -1.38 7.94 8.22
N TYR A 71 -0.81 8.66 9.17
CA TYR A 71 -1.48 9.43 10.20
C TYR A 71 -1.47 10.92 9.79
N PRO A 72 -2.17 11.82 10.52
CA PRO A 72 -2.18 13.23 10.17
C PRO A 72 -0.79 13.87 10.13
N GLU A 73 0.13 13.48 11.01
CA GLU A 73 1.44 14.13 11.15
C GLU A 73 2.62 13.19 10.84
N THR A 74 2.38 11.89 10.79
CA THR A 74 3.43 10.89 10.64
C THR A 74 3.04 9.79 9.67
N VAL A 75 4.05 9.09 9.16
CA VAL A 75 3.91 7.86 8.39
C VAL A 75 4.69 6.78 9.10
N THR A 76 4.07 5.60 9.28
CA THR A 76 4.79 4.40 9.67
C THR A 76 4.89 3.48 8.47
N LEU A 77 6.09 2.98 8.21
CA LEU A 77 6.36 2.02 7.16
C LEU A 77 7.03 0.80 7.79
N ALA A 78 6.48 -0.39 7.54
CA ALA A 78 7.03 -1.65 8.02
C ALA A 78 7.38 -2.57 6.86
N LYS A 79 8.28 -3.52 7.13
CA LYS A 79 8.81 -4.48 6.15
C LYS A 79 9.58 -3.81 5.00
N ALA A 80 10.20 -2.67 5.27
CA ALA A 80 11.17 -2.09 4.35
C ALA A 80 12.46 -2.92 4.42
N LEU A 81 13.16 -3.08 3.30
CA LEU A 81 14.40 -3.85 3.24
C LEU A 81 15.53 -3.13 3.98
N ASP A 82 15.64 -1.83 3.74
CA ASP A 82 16.62 -0.92 4.32
C ASP A 82 16.08 0.52 4.25
N GLU A 83 16.89 1.48 4.67
CA GLU A 83 16.51 2.91 4.65
C GLU A 83 16.35 3.46 3.22
N VAL A 84 17.07 2.91 2.23
CA VAL A 84 17.00 3.35 0.83
C VAL A 84 15.66 2.94 0.23
N ASP A 85 15.26 1.68 0.46
CA ASP A 85 13.94 1.17 0.12
C ASP A 85 12.83 1.95 0.85
N ALA A 86 13.04 2.24 2.14
CA ALA A 86 12.09 3.03 2.91
C ALA A 86 11.90 4.43 2.32
N GLN A 87 12.99 5.12 1.99
CA GLN A 87 12.93 6.45 1.40
C GLN A 87 12.25 6.44 0.03
N ALA A 88 12.55 5.47 -0.83
CA ALA A 88 11.89 5.34 -2.14
C ALA A 88 10.36 5.18 -2.02
N VAL A 89 9.90 4.44 -1.01
CA VAL A 89 8.46 4.30 -0.72
C VAL A 89 7.86 5.60 -0.19
N LEU A 90 8.58 6.34 0.66
CA LEU A 90 8.12 7.62 1.19
C LEU A 90 8.08 8.71 0.10
N ASP A 91 9.03 8.72 -0.83
CA ASP A 91 9.05 9.64 -1.97
C ASP A 91 7.85 9.39 -2.88
N TRP A 92 7.57 8.13 -3.21
CA TRP A 92 6.36 7.74 -3.95
C TRP A 92 5.09 8.18 -3.22
N LEU A 93 5.04 8.00 -1.89
CA LEU A 93 3.88 8.42 -1.10
C LEU A 93 3.72 9.94 -1.13
N TRP A 94 4.83 10.68 -1.04
CA TRP A 94 4.81 12.13 -1.10
C TRP A 94 4.29 12.64 -2.45
N GLU A 95 4.65 12.00 -3.56
CA GLU A 95 4.08 12.31 -4.87
C GLU A 95 2.56 12.13 -4.88
N ARG A 96 2.05 11.04 -4.30
CA ARG A 96 0.59 10.79 -4.23
C ARG A 96 -0.13 11.79 -3.33
N ILE A 97 0.46 12.17 -2.20
CA ILE A 97 -0.06 13.21 -1.32
C ILE A 97 -0.08 14.55 -2.06
N SER A 98 1.02 14.90 -2.73
CA SER A 98 1.14 16.14 -3.49
C SER A 98 0.13 16.22 -4.63
N GLU A 99 -0.10 15.09 -5.32
CA GLU A 99 -1.13 14.97 -6.34
C GLU A 99 -2.54 15.15 -5.76
N ALA A 100 -2.84 14.53 -4.61
CA ALA A 100 -4.12 14.71 -3.93
C ALA A 100 -4.36 16.17 -3.51
N CYS A 101 -3.31 16.86 -3.07
CA CYS A 101 -3.38 18.29 -2.76
C CYS A 101 -3.64 19.13 -4.01
N ALA A 102 -2.88 18.90 -5.09
CA ALA A 102 -2.98 19.67 -6.32
C ALA A 102 -4.35 19.52 -7.01
N ARG A 103 -4.95 18.32 -6.92
CA ARG A 103 -6.21 17.98 -7.58
C ARG A 103 -7.40 17.99 -6.60
N ARG A 104 -7.27 18.64 -5.44
CA ARG A 104 -8.29 18.61 -4.38
C ARG A 104 -9.67 19.09 -4.86
N GLU A 105 -9.71 20.07 -5.76
CA GLU A 105 -10.97 20.60 -6.32
C GLU A 105 -11.62 19.67 -7.37
N GLU A 106 -10.83 18.79 -7.99
CA GLU A 106 -11.30 17.82 -9.00
C GLU A 106 -11.72 16.50 -8.38
N LEU A 107 -11.10 16.13 -7.27
CA LEU A 107 -11.28 14.84 -6.62
C LEU A 107 -12.51 14.84 -5.70
N VAL A 108 -13.37 13.85 -5.86
CA VAL A 108 -14.44 13.57 -4.89
C VAL A 108 -13.80 12.94 -3.65
N PRO A 109 -13.86 13.56 -2.46
CA PRO A 109 -13.27 13.00 -1.25
C PRO A 109 -13.99 11.73 -0.81
N CYS A 110 -13.24 10.72 -0.40
CA CYS A 110 -13.79 9.50 0.18
C CYS A 110 -13.83 9.63 1.70
N PHE A 111 -15.02 9.68 2.29
CA PHE A 111 -15.21 9.66 3.75
C PHE A 111 -15.65 8.28 4.28
N GLU A 112 -16.00 7.37 3.38
CA GLU A 112 -16.45 6.03 3.73
C GLU A 112 -15.31 5.19 4.28
N ARG A 113 -15.64 4.36 5.28
CA ARG A 113 -14.68 3.44 5.86
C ARG A 113 -14.38 2.33 4.87
N ARG A 114 -13.10 2.16 4.53
CA ARG A 114 -12.59 1.05 3.72
C ARG A 114 -11.57 0.25 4.50
N ARG A 115 -11.46 -1.04 4.16
CA ARG A 115 -10.46 -1.93 4.74
C ARG A 115 -9.55 -2.47 3.64
N VAL A 116 -8.28 -2.66 3.98
CA VAL A 116 -7.36 -3.43 3.14
C VAL A 116 -7.90 -4.87 2.99
N PRO A 117 -7.87 -5.47 1.80
CA PRO A 117 -8.23 -6.86 1.61
C PRO A 117 -7.44 -7.78 2.54
N ARG A 118 -8.13 -8.69 3.21
CA ARG A 118 -7.48 -9.71 4.06
C ARG A 118 -7.13 -10.93 3.22
N PHE A 119 -6.21 -11.76 3.70
CA PHE A 119 -5.82 -12.98 2.98
C PHE A 119 -7.03 -13.88 2.64
N LEU A 120 -8.04 -13.97 3.51
CA LEU A 120 -9.25 -14.74 3.24
C LEU A 120 -10.10 -14.17 2.10
N ASP A 121 -10.09 -12.84 1.95
CA ASP A 121 -10.80 -12.16 0.87
C ASP A 121 -10.15 -12.52 -0.47
N VAL A 122 -8.81 -12.52 -0.52
CA VAL A 122 -8.00 -12.93 -1.68
C VAL A 122 -8.18 -14.42 -1.97
N TYR A 123 -8.07 -15.27 -0.95
CA TYR A 123 -8.14 -16.73 -1.09
C TYR A 123 -9.45 -17.19 -1.74
N ARG A 124 -10.58 -16.56 -1.38
CA ARG A 124 -11.90 -16.87 -1.95
C ARG A 124 -12.01 -16.62 -3.45
N LEU A 125 -11.15 -15.77 -4.01
CA LEU A 125 -11.11 -15.46 -5.43
C LEU A 125 -10.10 -16.34 -6.20
N LEU A 126 -9.25 -17.10 -5.50
CA LEU A 126 -8.30 -17.99 -6.18
C LEU A 126 -8.98 -19.25 -6.74
N PRO A 127 -8.41 -19.86 -7.80
CA PRO A 127 -8.92 -21.09 -8.41
C PRO A 127 -8.99 -22.33 -7.50
N GLY A 128 -8.29 -22.28 -6.37
CA GLY A 128 -8.14 -23.42 -5.45
C GLY A 128 -7.40 -24.61 -6.07
N GLY A 129 -7.59 -25.78 -5.45
CA GLY A 129 -7.03 -27.07 -5.90
C GLY A 129 -5.59 -27.35 -5.50
N ASN A 130 -4.86 -26.38 -4.94
CA ASN A 130 -3.49 -26.55 -4.43
C ASN A 130 -2.53 -27.20 -5.44
N CYS A 131 -2.64 -26.86 -6.72
CA CYS A 131 -1.93 -27.54 -7.80
C CYS A 131 -0.40 -27.34 -7.84
N GLY A 132 0.16 -26.41 -7.05
CA GLY A 132 1.61 -26.15 -6.99
C GLY A 132 2.24 -25.48 -8.22
N ARG A 133 1.47 -25.20 -9.29
CA ARG A 133 2.00 -24.64 -10.56
C ARG A 133 2.63 -23.25 -10.44
N CYS A 134 2.35 -22.53 -9.37
CA CYS A 134 2.94 -21.21 -9.06
C CYS A 134 4.17 -21.29 -8.14
N GLY A 135 4.61 -22.50 -7.75
CA GLY A 135 5.71 -22.71 -6.82
C GLY A 135 5.33 -22.63 -5.33
N GLU A 136 4.09 -22.25 -5.01
CA GLU A 136 3.59 -22.18 -3.64
C GLU A 136 3.13 -23.54 -3.10
N ALA A 137 3.34 -23.76 -1.80
CA ALA A 137 2.94 -24.99 -1.11
C ALA A 137 1.41 -25.21 -1.08
N SER A 138 0.62 -24.14 -1.18
CA SER A 138 -0.84 -24.19 -1.27
C SER A 138 -1.40 -22.90 -1.85
N CYS A 139 -2.68 -22.92 -2.27
CA CYS A 139 -3.39 -21.70 -2.67
C CYS A 139 -3.54 -20.71 -1.49
N GLN A 140 -3.53 -21.20 -0.24
CA GLN A 140 -3.52 -20.33 0.94
C GLN A 140 -2.19 -19.58 1.06
N ALA A 141 -1.05 -20.27 0.83
CA ALA A 141 0.26 -19.63 0.82
C ALA A 141 0.35 -18.53 -0.25
N LEU A 142 -0.15 -18.81 -1.46
CA LEU A 142 -0.26 -17.79 -2.51
C LEU A 142 -1.15 -16.61 -2.08
N ALA A 143 -2.34 -16.88 -1.51
CA ALA A 143 -3.26 -15.82 -1.08
C ALA A 143 -2.64 -14.91 0.01
N ILE A 144 -1.86 -15.48 0.93
CA ILE A 144 -1.12 -14.74 1.93
C ILE A 144 -0.12 -13.80 1.26
N ARG A 145 0.72 -14.32 0.36
CA ARG A 145 1.71 -13.51 -0.36
C ARG A 145 1.07 -12.40 -1.19
N LEU A 146 -0.03 -12.70 -1.90
CA LEU A 146 -0.80 -11.71 -2.66
C LEU A 146 -1.36 -10.61 -1.75
N ALA A 147 -1.98 -10.97 -0.62
CA ALA A 147 -2.51 -10.00 0.34
C ALA A 147 -1.42 -9.12 0.97
N PHE A 148 -0.20 -9.65 1.10
CA PHE A 148 0.97 -8.89 1.55
C PHE A 148 1.72 -8.19 0.41
N GLY A 149 1.28 -8.29 -0.85
CA GLY A 149 1.94 -7.67 -2.00
C GLY A 149 3.34 -8.25 -2.29
N GLU A 150 3.59 -9.49 -1.87
CA GLU A 150 4.83 -10.26 -2.07
C GLU A 150 4.76 -11.20 -3.27
N ALA A 151 3.59 -11.25 -3.92
CA ALA A 151 3.30 -12.00 -5.12
C ALA A 151 2.39 -11.16 -6.02
N ASP A 152 2.34 -11.51 -7.30
CA ASP A 152 1.43 -10.94 -8.29
C ASP A 152 0.43 -11.99 -8.78
N ILE A 153 -0.79 -11.56 -9.13
CA ILE A 153 -1.85 -12.46 -9.60
C ILE A 153 -1.46 -13.23 -10.87
N SER A 154 -0.57 -12.66 -11.70
CA SER A 154 -0.04 -13.29 -12.91
C SER A 154 0.80 -14.53 -12.62
N GLN A 155 1.30 -14.70 -11.39
CA GLN A 155 2.09 -15.86 -10.99
C GLN A 155 1.26 -17.14 -10.85
N CYS A 156 -0.08 -17.05 -10.86
CA CYS A 156 -0.95 -18.23 -10.83
C CYS A 156 -1.43 -18.60 -12.24
N PRO A 157 -0.88 -19.66 -12.88
CA PRO A 157 -1.26 -20.00 -14.25
C PRO A 157 -2.75 -20.31 -14.40
N ARG A 158 -3.34 -20.95 -13.39
CA ARG A 158 -4.78 -21.25 -13.38
C ARG A 158 -5.63 -20.00 -13.34
N LEU A 159 -5.23 -18.97 -12.59
CA LEU A 159 -5.97 -17.71 -12.51
C LEU A 159 -5.97 -16.96 -13.86
N LEU A 160 -5.08 -17.34 -14.78
CA LEU A 160 -5.05 -16.80 -16.13
C LEU A 160 -6.05 -17.45 -17.09
N GLU A 161 -6.60 -18.61 -16.73
CA GLU A 161 -7.59 -19.34 -17.53
C GLU A 161 -8.89 -18.52 -17.66
N ALA A 162 -9.57 -18.65 -18.81
CA ALA A 162 -10.74 -17.83 -19.14
C ALA A 162 -11.89 -17.96 -18.12
N GLU A 163 -12.03 -19.14 -17.49
CA GLU A 163 -13.04 -19.40 -16.46
C GLU A 163 -12.88 -18.49 -15.22
N PHE A 164 -11.66 -18.01 -14.93
CA PHE A 164 -11.36 -17.15 -13.79
C PHE A 164 -11.21 -15.67 -14.16
N ALA A 165 -11.58 -15.26 -15.38
CA ALA A 165 -11.41 -13.89 -15.84
C ALA A 165 -12.03 -12.85 -14.89
N ARG A 166 -13.25 -13.12 -14.38
CA ARG A 166 -13.93 -12.26 -13.41
C ARG A 166 -13.19 -12.18 -12.07
N ASN A 167 -12.73 -13.32 -11.55
CA ASN A 167 -11.99 -13.37 -10.29
C ASN A 167 -10.66 -12.60 -10.41
N ARG A 168 -9.97 -12.75 -11.53
CA ARG A 168 -8.74 -12.02 -11.84
C ARG A 168 -8.98 -10.51 -11.84
N SER A 169 -10.03 -10.03 -12.53
CA SER A 169 -10.37 -8.59 -12.54
C SER A 169 -10.64 -8.04 -11.13
N LEU A 170 -11.43 -8.75 -10.33
CA LEU A 170 -11.72 -8.35 -8.94
C LEU A 170 -10.44 -8.31 -8.08
N LEU A 171 -9.56 -9.30 -8.24
CA LEU A 171 -8.27 -9.33 -7.54
C LEU A 171 -7.36 -8.18 -7.96
N SER A 172 -7.29 -7.86 -9.26
CA SER A 172 -6.53 -6.71 -9.77
C SER A 172 -7.01 -5.41 -9.13
N GLU A 173 -8.32 -5.18 -9.14
CA GLU A 173 -8.95 -3.99 -8.56
C GLU A 173 -8.69 -3.87 -7.05
N TRP A 174 -8.72 -4.98 -6.31
CA TRP A 174 -8.54 -4.97 -4.86
C TRP A 174 -7.09 -4.89 -4.40
N LEU A 175 -6.17 -5.54 -5.11
CA LEU A 175 -4.75 -5.58 -4.74
C LEU A 175 -3.97 -4.39 -5.31
N GLY A 176 -4.59 -3.60 -6.19
CA GLY A 176 -3.95 -2.45 -6.82
C GLY A 176 -2.83 -2.89 -7.75
N GLY A 177 -3.00 -4.08 -8.36
CA GLY A 177 -2.05 -4.61 -9.32
C GLY A 177 -1.84 -3.61 -10.44
N ALA A 178 -0.58 -3.22 -10.65
CA ALA A 178 -0.20 -2.48 -11.83
C ALA A 178 -0.61 -3.32 -13.06
N GLY A 179 -1.38 -2.70 -13.94
CA GLY A 179 -1.36 -3.13 -15.34
C GLY A 179 0.04 -2.99 -15.92
#